data_AF-A0A6G3ZJT6-F1
#
_entry.id   AF-A0A6G3ZJT6-F1
#
_cell.length_a   1.000
_cell.length_b   1.000
_cell.length_c   1.000
_cell.angle_alpha   90.00
_cell.angle_beta   90.00
_cell.angle_gamma   90.00
#
_symmetry.space_group_name_H-M   'P 1'
#
loop_
_entity.id
_entity.type
_entity.pdbx_description
1 polymer ?
#
loop_
_entity_poly.entity_id
_entity_poly.type
_entity_poly.pdbx_seq_one_letter_code
_entity_poly.pdbx_strand_id
1 'polypeptide(L)'
;MSCQRCDRTWDLSTEFEELGVGNHAVEQFALDHERHTGHFPDDVSTWRATCRNCTEVVERLARDAATRWAETHVRHTRHAVELSHAGSDETTLFGDDE
;
A
#
# COMPACT_ATOMS: atom_id res chain seq x y z
N MET A 1 3.24 -1.49 16.26
CA MET A 1 3.24 -2.01 14.88
C MET A 1 3.37 -3.53 14.93
N SER A 2 2.64 -4.22 14.07
CA SER A 2 2.47 -5.66 14.08
C SER A 2 2.43 -6.19 12.65
N CYS A 3 2.88 -7.43 12.50
CA CYS A 3 2.77 -8.17 11.27
C CYS A 3 2.48 -9.63 11.60
N GLN A 4 1.21 -10.01 11.44
CA GLN A 4 0.71 -11.37 11.67
C GLN A 4 1.36 -12.38 10.74
N ARG A 5 1.67 -11.97 9.50
CA ARG A 5 2.33 -12.84 8.51
C ARG A 5 3.75 -13.22 8.92
N CYS A 6 4.45 -12.32 9.63
CA CYS A 6 5.78 -12.56 10.17
C CYS A 6 5.77 -13.06 11.63
N ASP A 7 4.60 -13.11 12.27
CA ASP A 7 4.42 -13.37 13.71
C ASP A 7 5.32 -12.47 14.59
N ARG A 8 5.32 -11.17 14.30
CA ARG A 8 6.16 -10.18 14.99
C ARG A 8 5.39 -8.91 15.32
N THR A 9 5.76 -8.33 16.46
CA THR A 9 5.24 -7.06 16.95
C THR A 9 6.41 -6.20 17.42
N TRP A 10 6.35 -4.92 17.07
CA TRP A 10 7.31 -3.88 17.44
C TRP A 10 6.57 -2.75 18.14
N ASP A 11 7.05 -2.36 19.31
CA ASP A 11 6.61 -1.13 19.97
C ASP A 11 7.39 0.04 19.36
N LEU A 12 6.72 0.79 18.49
CA LEU A 12 7.29 1.96 17.81
C LEU A 12 6.83 3.28 18.48
N SER A 13 6.02 3.19 19.53
CA SER A 13 5.41 4.34 20.20
C SER A 13 6.45 5.11 21.03
N THR A 14 7.30 4.40 21.75
CA THR A 14 8.30 5.00 22.64
C THR A 14 9.46 5.64 21.85
N GLU A 15 9.90 5.02 20.75
CA GLU A 15 11.11 5.43 20.01
C GLU A 15 10.89 6.60 19.02
N PHE A 16 9.64 6.86 18.59
CA PHE A 16 9.34 7.88 17.58
C PHE A 16 8.62 9.14 18.10
N GLU A 17 7.98 9.09 19.27
CA GLU A 17 7.44 10.28 19.95
C GLU A 17 8.57 11.20 20.45
N GLU A 18 9.67 10.64 20.97
CA GLU A 18 10.80 11.42 21.52
C GLU A 18 11.63 12.15 20.45
N LEU A 19 11.59 11.70 19.19
CA LEU A 19 12.40 12.25 18.09
C LEU A 19 11.62 13.22 17.18
N GLY A 20 10.29 13.33 17.32
CA GLY A 20 9.46 14.22 16.49
C GLY A 20 9.38 13.83 15.00
N VAL A 21 9.73 12.58 14.66
CA VAL A 21 9.87 12.08 13.27
C VAL A 21 8.70 11.15 12.87
N GLY A 22 7.59 11.23 13.61
CA GLY A 22 6.55 10.19 13.71
C GLY A 22 6.14 9.54 12.39
N ASN A 23 5.75 10.32 11.37
CA ASN A 23 5.21 9.73 10.14
C ASN A 23 6.31 9.13 9.24
N HIS A 24 7.43 9.84 9.06
CA HIS A 24 8.47 9.41 8.11
C HIS A 24 9.19 8.13 8.54
N ALA A 25 9.45 7.96 9.84
CA ALA A 25 10.12 6.76 10.32
C ALA A 25 9.23 5.50 10.21
N VAL A 26 7.93 5.65 10.47
CA VAL A 26 6.92 4.59 10.25
C VAL A 26 6.85 4.23 8.76
N GLU A 27 6.83 5.22 7.87
CA GLU A 27 6.86 4.97 6.42
C GLU A 27 8.14 4.25 5.98
N GLN A 28 9.32 4.65 6.47
CA GLN A 28 10.57 3.99 6.12
C GLN A 28 10.62 2.54 6.64
N PHE A 29 10.15 2.29 7.87
CA PHE A 29 10.04 0.93 8.38
C PHE A 29 9.11 0.10 7.50
N ALA A 30 7.94 0.64 7.13
CA ALA A 30 6.97 -0.03 6.29
C ALA A 30 7.56 -0.41 4.92
N LEU A 31 8.28 0.52 4.27
CA LEU A 31 8.97 0.27 3.00
C LEU A 31 10.08 -0.76 3.14
N ASP A 32 10.88 -0.69 4.20
CA ASP A 32 11.96 -1.66 4.41
C ASP A 32 11.41 -3.06 4.68
N HIS A 33 10.36 -3.16 5.48
CA HIS A 33 9.67 -4.42 5.76
C HIS A 33 9.10 -5.04 4.47
N GLU A 34 8.41 -4.26 3.63
CA GLU A 34 7.88 -4.72 2.35
C GLU A 34 9.00 -5.20 1.41
N ARG A 35 10.12 -4.47 1.33
CA ARG A 35 11.25 -4.86 0.49
C ARG A 35 11.89 -6.18 0.91
N HIS A 36 11.89 -6.50 2.20
CA HIS A 36 12.49 -7.73 2.73
C HIS A 36 11.51 -8.90 2.80
N THR A 37 10.21 -8.63 2.94
CA THR A 37 9.19 -9.67 3.23
C THR A 37 8.10 -9.79 2.17
N GLY A 38 8.02 -8.84 1.24
CA GLY A 38 7.04 -8.78 0.16
C GLY A 38 5.64 -8.35 0.58
N HIS A 39 5.47 -7.78 1.78
CA HIS A 39 4.18 -7.27 2.26
C HIS A 39 4.37 -6.12 3.25
N PHE A 40 3.36 -5.27 3.40
CA PHE A 40 3.35 -4.24 4.44
C PHE A 40 2.91 -4.81 5.80
N PRO A 41 3.36 -4.22 6.93
CA PRO A 41 2.82 -4.53 8.26
C PRO A 41 1.32 -4.21 8.36
N ASP A 42 0.61 -4.90 9.25
CA ASP A 42 -0.87 -4.84 9.33
C ASP A 42 -1.38 -3.45 9.75
N ASP A 43 -0.62 -2.72 10.56
CA ASP A 43 -0.99 -1.37 11.02
C ASP A 43 -0.77 -0.28 9.97
N VAL A 44 -0.18 -0.61 8.81
CA VAL A 44 0.12 0.35 7.76
C VAL A 44 -1.06 0.45 6.80
N SER A 45 -1.69 1.62 6.76
CA SER A 45 -2.72 1.90 5.76
C SER A 45 -2.07 2.16 4.39
N THR A 46 -2.31 1.27 3.43
CA THR A 46 -1.78 1.36 2.08
C THR A 46 -2.88 1.74 1.07
N TRP A 47 -2.44 2.26 -0.07
CA TRP A 47 -3.21 2.31 -1.30
C TRP A 47 -2.99 1.02 -2.07
N ARG A 48 -4.06 0.29 -2.32
CA ARG A 48 -4.04 -0.97 -3.06
C ARG A 48 -4.70 -0.80 -4.42
N ALA A 49 -3.93 -1.01 -5.48
CA ALA A 49 -4.46 -1.10 -6.84
C ALA A 49 -4.59 -2.57 -7.23
N THR A 50 -5.81 -2.99 -7.58
CA THR A 50 -6.16 -4.36 -7.95
C THR A 50 -6.69 -4.34 -9.38
N CYS A 51 -6.03 -5.09 -10.27
CA CYS A 51 -6.59 -5.31 -11.60
C CYS A 51 -7.80 -6.22 -11.50
N ARG A 52 -8.91 -5.86 -12.15
CA ARG A 52 -10.14 -6.68 -12.17
C ARG A 52 -10.08 -7.80 -13.21
N ASN A 53 -9.16 -7.71 -14.18
CA ASN A 53 -9.07 -8.65 -15.29
C ASN A 53 -7.87 -9.61 -15.20
N CYS A 54 -6.95 -9.39 -14.28
CA CYS A 54 -5.82 -10.31 -14.05
C CYS A 54 -5.48 -10.42 -12.55
N THR A 55 -4.50 -11.27 -12.22
CA THR A 55 -4.10 -11.53 -10.83
C THR A 55 -3.16 -10.46 -10.26
N GLU A 56 -2.84 -9.41 -11.02
CA GLU A 56 -1.89 -8.38 -10.56
C GLU A 56 -2.51 -7.45 -9.52
N VAL A 57 -1.78 -7.25 -8.43
CA VAL A 57 -2.11 -6.37 -7.33
C VAL A 57 -0.84 -5.64 -6.91
N VAL A 58 -0.94 -4.35 -6.60
CA VAL A 58 0.16 -3.58 -5.99
C VAL A 58 -0.34 -2.79 -4.80
N GLU A 59 0.51 -2.68 -3.79
CA GLU A 59 0.29 -1.83 -2.61
C GLU A 59 1.35 -0.73 -2.57
N ARG A 60 0.94 0.49 -2.17
CA ARG A 60 1.81 1.66 -2.08
C ARG A 60 1.43 2.51 -0.87
N LEU A 61 2.39 3.17 -0.24
CA LEU A 61 2.10 4.16 0.81
C LEU A 61 1.45 5.42 0.26
N ALA A 62 1.87 5.87 -0.92
CA ALA A 62 1.38 7.09 -1.55
C ALA A 62 0.33 6.81 -2.64
N ARG A 63 -0.80 7.53 -2.60
CA ARG A 63 -1.87 7.45 -3.62
C ARG A 63 -1.32 7.64 -5.03
N ASP A 64 -0.49 8.65 -5.25
CA ASP A 64 0.09 8.95 -6.57
C ASP A 64 0.96 7.82 -7.12
N ALA A 65 1.62 7.04 -6.26
CA ALA A 65 2.37 5.87 -6.72
C ALA A 65 1.44 4.74 -7.18
N ALA A 66 0.32 4.52 -6.48
CA ALA A 66 -0.68 3.53 -6.87
C ALA A 66 -1.45 3.97 -8.13
N THR A 67 -1.85 5.25 -8.21
CA THR A 67 -2.50 5.84 -9.39
C THR A 67 -1.64 5.69 -10.64
N ARG A 68 -0.35 6.06 -10.59
CA ARG A 68 0.56 5.93 -11.74
C ARG A 68 0.70 4.49 -12.21
N TRP A 69 0.72 3.52 -11.28
CA TRP A 69 0.71 2.11 -11.64
C TRP A 69 -0.60 1.74 -12.34
N ALA A 70 -1.75 2.15 -11.79
CA ALA A 70 -3.07 1.88 -12.38
C ALA A 70 -3.18 2.43 -13.81
N GLU A 71 -2.85 3.71 -14.00
CA GLU A 71 -2.85 4.36 -15.31
C GLU A 71 -1.92 3.66 -16.32
N THR A 72 -0.73 3.28 -15.86
CA THR A 72 0.24 2.56 -16.70
C THR A 72 -0.31 1.19 -17.08
N HIS A 73 -0.85 0.44 -16.12
CA HIS A 73 -1.41 -0.88 -16.34
C HIS A 73 -2.58 -0.81 -17.33
N VAL A 74 -3.54 0.09 -17.12
CA VAL A 74 -4.67 0.35 -18.03
C VAL A 74 -4.17 0.69 -19.43
N ARG A 75 -3.17 1.57 -19.57
CA ARG A 75 -2.63 1.95 -20.88
C ARG A 75 -2.04 0.76 -21.65
N HIS A 76 -1.38 -0.16 -20.96
CA HIS A 76 -0.68 -1.28 -21.59
C HIS A 76 -1.57 -2.50 -21.82
N THR A 77 -2.57 -2.71 -20.97
CA THR A 77 -3.39 -3.94 -20.96
C THR A 77 -4.84 -3.69 -21.35
N ARG A 78 -5.31 -2.45 -21.24
CA ARG A 78 -6.72 -2.04 -21.30
C ARG A 78 -7.60 -2.68 -20.23
N HIS A 79 -7.02 -3.25 -19.19
CA HIS A 79 -7.77 -3.80 -18.07
C HIS A 79 -8.33 -2.69 -17.17
N ALA A 80 -9.44 -2.96 -16.51
CA ALA A 80 -9.96 -2.12 -15.45
C ALA A 80 -9.18 -2.34 -14.15
N VAL A 81 -8.80 -1.25 -13.48
CA VAL A 81 -8.07 -1.26 -12.21
C VAL A 81 -8.87 -0.52 -11.15
N GLU A 82 -9.07 -1.17 -10.01
CA GLU A 82 -9.66 -0.57 -8.82
C GLU A 82 -8.57 -0.14 -7.85
N LEU A 83 -8.61 1.11 -7.43
CA LEU A 83 -7.78 1.68 -6.38
C LEU A 83 -8.60 1.84 -5.10
N SER A 84 -8.15 1.24 -4.02
CA SER A 84 -8.76 1.32 -2.68
C SER A 84 -7.73 1.76 -1.64
N HIS A 85 -8.20 2.29 -0.51
CA HIS A 85 -7.35 2.64 0.63
C HIS A 85 -7.73 1.79 1.85
N ALA A 86 -6.76 1.20 2.54
CA ALA A 86 -7.02 0.26 3.63
C ALA A 86 -7.90 0.84 4.78
N GLY A 87 -7.90 2.16 4.97
CA GLY A 87 -8.71 2.85 5.99
C GLY A 87 -9.97 3.55 5.48
N SER A 88 -10.36 3.37 4.21
CA SER A 88 -11.54 4.05 3.63
C SER A 88 -12.25 3.15 2.63
N ASP A 89 -13.58 3.14 2.65
CA ASP A 89 -14.42 2.48 1.64
C ASP A 89 -14.41 3.23 0.27
N GLU A 90 -13.72 4.37 0.17
CA GLU A 90 -13.53 5.08 -1.10
C GLU A 90 -12.73 4.22 -2.09
N THR A 91 -13.32 3.99 -3.26
CA THR A 91 -12.68 3.33 -4.39
C THR A 91 -12.65 4.25 -5.61
N THR A 92 -11.59 4.16 -6.40
CA THR A 92 -11.44 4.85 -7.68
C THR A 92 -11.20 3.83 -8.78
N LEU A 93 -11.96 3.91 -9.88
CA LEU A 93 -11.81 3.03 -11.03
C LEU A 93 -11.05 3.70 -12.16
N PHE A 94 -10.14 2.94 -12.77
CA PHE A 94 -9.35 3.33 -13.92
C PHE A 94 -9.60 2.35 -15.07
N GLY A 95 -9.74 2.87 -16.30
CA GLY A 95 -10.02 2.06 -17.49
C GLY A 95 -11.51 1.81 -17.72
N ASP A 96 -11.81 1.05 -18.77
CA ASP A 96 -13.17 0.72 -19.19
C ASP A 96 -13.54 -0.69 -18.67
N ASP A 97 -14.75 -0.85 -18.13
CA ASP A 97 -15.29 -2.10 -17.57
C ASP A 97 -16.00 -2.94 -18.67
N GLU A 98 -15.50 -2.92 -19.92
CA GLU A 98 -16.10 -3.60 -21.07
C GLU A 98 -15.57 -5.02 -21.32
#